data_AF-A0A966MEE8-F1
#
_entry.id   AF-A0A966MEE8-F1
#
_cell.length_a   1.000
_cell.length_b   1.000
_cell.length_c   1.000
_cell.angle_alpha   90.00
_cell.angle_beta   90.00
_cell.angle_gamma   90.00
#
_symmetry.space_group_name_H-M   'P 1'
#
loop_
_entity.id
_entity.type
_entity.pdbx_description
1 polymer ?
#
loop_
_entity_poly.entity_id
_entity_poly.type
_entity_poly.pdbx_seq_one_letter_code
_entity_poly.pdbx_strand_id
1 'polypeptide(L)'
;HPIPFSVLLFLGLSGFFARMVIHAVTLPIEFDASFSKALPILRDGNYISKSNEKAVSRVLNAAALTYVSAALADILNLGRWLVILSRR
;
A
#
# COMPACT_ATOMS: atom_id res chain seq x y z
N HIS A 1 22.46 21.47 -23.49
CA HIS A 1 21.10 21.49 -24.06
C HIS A 1 20.09 21.49 -22.93
N PRO A 2 19.10 22.41 -22.92
CA PRO A 2 18.01 22.32 -21.95
C PRO A 2 17.22 21.03 -22.22
N ILE A 3 17.00 20.24 -21.17
CA ILE A 3 16.21 19.01 -21.27
C ILE A 3 14.79 19.41 -21.72
N PRO A 4 14.21 18.76 -22.74
CA PRO A 4 12.84 19.04 -23.14
C PRO A 4 11.89 18.80 -21.97
N PHE A 5 10.94 19.71 -21.75
CA PHE A 5 9.95 19.58 -20.66
C PHE A 5 9.17 18.26 -20.73
N SER A 6 8.94 17.74 -21.94
CA SER A 6 8.33 16.43 -22.18
C SER A 6 9.12 15.26 -21.58
N VAL A 7 10.45 15.32 -21.60
CA VAL A 7 11.32 14.28 -21.04
C VAL A 7 11.24 14.28 -19.51
N LEU A 8 11.22 15.45 -18.88
CA LEU A 8 11.01 15.60 -17.44
C LEU A 8 9.64 15.07 -17.00
N LEU A 9 8.60 15.36 -17.78
CA LEU A 9 7.24 14.94 -17.51
C LEU A 9 7.09 13.41 -17.64
N PHE A 10 7.70 12.81 -18.67
CA PHE A 10 7.70 11.37 -18.86
C PHE A 10 8.44 10.62 -17.75
N LEU A 11 9.62 11.12 -17.35
CA LEU A 11 10.39 10.57 -16.22
C LEU A 11 9.59 10.65 -14.91
N GLY A 12 8.99 11.80 -14.61
CA GLY A 12 8.14 11.96 -13.43
C GLY A 12 6.97 10.99 -13.42
N LEU A 13 6.24 10.89 -14.54
CA LEU A 13 5.08 10.01 -14.66
C LEU A 13 5.46 8.53 -14.52
N SER A 14 6.59 8.11 -15.10
CA SER A 14 7.10 6.74 -14.96
C SER A 14 7.45 6.39 -13.50
N GLY A 15 8.01 7.34 -12.75
CA GLY A 15 8.34 7.15 -11.34
C GLY A 15 7.09 6.99 -10.47
N PHE A 16 6.06 7.82 -10.72
CA PHE A 16 4.76 7.67 -10.07
C PHE A 16 4.08 6.35 -10.41
N PHE A 17 4.14 5.91 -11.67
CA PHE A 17 3.56 4.64 -12.10
C PHE A 17 4.29 3.44 -11.48
N ALA A 18 5.62 3.45 -11.48
CA ALA A 18 6.42 2.42 -10.82
C ALA A 18 6.10 2.33 -9.33
N ARG A 19 6.01 3.47 -8.63
CA ARG A 19 5.62 3.53 -7.22
C ARG A 19 4.20 2.97 -6.99
N MET A 20 3.23 3.31 -7.84
CA MET A 20 1.87 2.78 -7.75
C MET A 20 1.85 1.26 -7.91
N VAL A 21 2.56 0.72 -8.90
CA VAL A 21 2.65 -0.72 -9.14
C VAL A 21 3.31 -1.43 -7.96
N ILE A 22 4.39 -0.87 -7.41
CA ILE A 22 5.05 -1.43 -6.21
C ILE A 22 4.07 -1.47 -5.04
N HIS A 23 3.41 -0.35 -4.70
CA HIS A 23 2.43 -0.33 -3.60
C HIS A 23 1.26 -1.29 -3.83
N ALA A 24 0.76 -1.41 -5.07
CA ALA A 24 -0.32 -2.33 -5.41
C ALA A 24 0.08 -3.80 -5.30
N VAL A 25 1.32 -4.15 -5.66
CA VAL A 25 1.85 -5.53 -5.57
C VAL A 25 2.28 -5.88 -4.15
N THR A 26 2.78 -4.94 -3.35
CA THR A 26 3.15 -5.17 -1.95
C THR A 26 1.92 -5.36 -1.04
N LEU A 27 0.80 -4.72 -1.36
CA LEU A 27 -0.46 -4.85 -0.61
C LEU A 27 -0.88 -6.31 -0.35
N PRO A 28 -1.05 -7.17 -1.38
CA PRO A 28 -1.51 -8.54 -1.17
C PRO A 28 -0.53 -9.39 -0.35
N ILE A 29 0.77 -9.11 -0.42
CA ILE A 29 1.79 -9.84 0.37
C ILE A 29 1.71 -9.48 1.85
N GLU A 30 1.44 -8.21 2.17
CA GLU A 30 1.28 -7.71 3.54
C GLU A 30 -0.01 -8.24 4.20
N PHE A 31 -1.10 -8.33 3.41
CA PHE A 31 -2.34 -8.98 3.86
C PHE A 31 -2.13 -10.47 4.16
N ASP A 32 -1.45 -11.19 3.28
CA ASP A 32 -1.16 -12.62 3.48
C ASP A 32 -0.20 -12.84 4.67
N ALA A 33 0.81 -11.97 4.85
CA ALA A 33 1.69 -11.99 6.01
C ALA A 33 0.95 -11.72 7.33
N SER A 34 0.11 -10.69 7.37
CA SER A 34 -0.62 -10.29 8.59
C SER A 34 -1.74 -11.27 8.99
N PHE A 35 -2.43 -11.90 8.03
CA PHE A 35 -3.57 -12.79 8.35
C PHE A 35 -3.26 -14.28 8.22
N SER A 36 -2.67 -14.71 7.10
CA SER A 36 -2.44 -16.14 6.85
C SER A 36 -1.27 -16.70 7.64
N LYS A 37 -0.33 -15.85 8.09
CA LYS A 37 0.90 -16.30 8.73
C LYS A 37 1.09 -15.82 10.17
N ALA A 38 0.82 -14.56 10.49
CA ALA A 38 1.06 -14.02 11.83
C ALA A 38 0.16 -14.65 12.92
N LEU A 39 -1.15 -14.78 12.67
CA LEU A 39 -2.09 -15.36 13.64
C LEU A 39 -1.79 -16.84 13.98
N PRO A 40 -1.56 -17.74 13.01
CA PRO A 40 -1.16 -19.12 13.31
C PRO A 40 0.21 -19.22 14.01
N ILE A 41 1.20 -18.39 13.66
CA ILE A 41 2.49 -18.37 14.39
C ILE A 41 2.30 -17.97 15.86
N LEU A 42 1.49 -16.94 16.13
CA LEU A 42 1.21 -16.49 17.49
C LEU A 42 0.45 -17.55 18.31
N ARG A 43 -0.45 -18.29 17.65
CA ARG A 43 -1.24 -19.37 18.25
C ARG A 43 -0.38 -20.61 18.52
N ASP A 44 0.40 -21.05 17.55
CA ASP A 44 1.24 -22.25 17.64
C ASP A 44 2.43 -22.04 18.58
N GLY A 45 2.93 -20.81 18.69
CA GLY A 45 3.95 -20.42 19.66
C GLY A 45 3.44 -20.16 21.09
N ASN A 46 2.13 -20.32 21.34
CA ASN A 46 1.49 -20.06 22.64
C ASN A 46 1.72 -18.63 23.18
N TYR A 47 1.96 -17.66 22.28
CA TYR A 47 2.27 -16.26 22.64
C TYR A 47 1.02 -15.46 23.03
N ILE A 48 -0.18 -15.97 22.74
CA ILE A 48 -1.45 -15.29 22.99
C ILE A 48 -2.46 -16.25 23.62
N SER A 49 -3.20 -15.78 24.62
CA SER A 49 -4.31 -16.54 25.19
C SER A 49 -5.50 -16.54 24.22
N LYS A 50 -6.34 -17.59 24.28
CA LYS A 50 -7.58 -17.68 23.48
C LYS A 50 -8.52 -16.48 23.69
N SER A 51 -8.50 -15.84 24.87
CA SER A 51 -9.30 -14.64 25.13
C SER A 51 -8.82 -13.42 24.33
N ASN A 52 -7.53 -13.37 23.98
CA ASN A 52 -6.89 -12.22 23.32
C ASN A 52 -6.82 -12.37 21.79
N GLU A 53 -7.10 -13.57 21.26
CA GLU A 53 -7.05 -13.87 19.82
C GLU A 53 -7.92 -12.91 18.99
N LYS A 54 -9.13 -12.58 19.48
CA LYS A 54 -10.02 -11.62 18.81
C LYS A 54 -9.46 -10.20 18.80
N ALA A 55 -8.79 -9.78 19.88
CA ALA A 55 -8.16 -8.46 19.96
C ALA A 55 -6.95 -8.38 19.02
N VAL A 56 -6.11 -9.42 19.01
CA VAL A 56 -4.93 -9.53 18.14
C VAL A 56 -5.32 -9.53 16.67
N SER A 57 -6.33 -10.33 16.29
CA SER A 57 -6.88 -10.29 14.92
C SER A 57 -7.34 -8.89 14.54
N ARG A 58 -8.02 -8.16 15.43
CA ARG A 58 -8.48 -6.79 15.13
C ARG A 58 -7.32 -5.81 14.89
N VAL A 59 -6.23 -5.96 15.63
CA VAL A 59 -5.02 -5.13 15.44
C VAL A 59 -4.31 -5.49 14.13
N LEU A 60 -4.17 -6.78 13.81
CA LEU A 60 -3.61 -7.23 12.53
C LEU A 60 -4.45 -6.74 11.34
N ASN A 61 -5.79 -6.77 11.46
CA ASN A 61 -6.70 -6.16 10.49
C ASN A 61 -6.41 -4.67 10.30
N ALA A 62 -6.29 -3.93 11.40
CA ALA A 62 -6.03 -2.49 11.35
C ALA A 62 -4.68 -2.16 10.70
N ALA A 63 -3.64 -2.94 11.00
CA ALA A 63 -2.31 -2.78 10.40
C ALA A 63 -2.34 -3.01 8.88
N ALA A 64 -3.04 -4.04 8.42
CA ALA A 64 -3.20 -4.28 6.99
C ALA A 64 -4.03 -3.18 6.29
N LEU A 65 -5.03 -2.62 6.96
CA LEU A 65 -5.82 -1.49 6.44
C LEU A 65 -4.98 -0.19 6.30
N THR A 66 -3.93 0.01 7.10
CA THR A 66 -3.01 1.16 6.92
C THR A 66 -2.34 1.13 5.55
N TYR A 67 -1.94 -0.05 5.07
CA TYR A 67 -1.39 -0.19 3.73
C TYR A 67 -2.43 0.11 2.65
N VAL A 68 -3.68 -0.37 2.80
CA VAL A 68 -4.78 -0.03 1.88
C VAL A 68 -5.00 1.48 1.81
N SER A 69 -4.98 2.14 2.97
CA SER A 69 -5.12 3.59 3.03
C SER A 69 -4.01 4.31 2.27
N ALA A 70 -2.77 3.86 2.38
CA ALA A 70 -1.64 4.42 1.64
C ALA A 70 -1.80 4.22 0.12
N ALA A 71 -2.21 3.02 -0.33
CA ALA A 71 -2.47 2.77 -1.75
C ALA A 71 -3.62 3.63 -2.30
N LEU A 72 -4.71 3.80 -1.53
CA LEU A 72 -5.82 4.67 -1.89
C LEU A 72 -5.39 6.14 -2.00
N ALA A 73 -4.53 6.60 -1.09
CA ALA A 73 -3.97 7.95 -1.14
C ALA A 73 -3.11 8.17 -2.40
N ASP A 74 -2.30 7.18 -2.79
CA ASP A 74 -1.51 7.23 -4.02
C ASP A 74 -2.39 7.30 -5.28
N ILE A 75 -3.49 6.54 -5.33
CA ILE A 75 -4.48 6.61 -6.43
C ILE A 75 -5.10 8.01 -6.52
N LEU A 76 -5.51 8.59 -5.38
CA LEU A 76 -6.08 9.94 -5.36
C LEU A 76 -5.07 11.00 -5.79
N ASN A 77 -3.81 10.86 -5.41
CA ASN A 77 -2.76 11.79 -5.81
C ASN A 77 -2.51 11.74 -7.33
N LEU A 78 -2.49 10.54 -7.91
CA LEU A 78 -2.43 10.36 -9.37
C LEU A 78 -3.63 10.99 -10.08
N GLY A 79 -4.85 10.73 -9.58
CA GLY A 79 -6.07 11.34 -10.10
C GLY A 79 -6.01 12.88 -10.07
N ARG A 80 -5.48 13.45 -8.98
CA ARG A 80 -5.27 14.90 -8.85
C ARG A 80 -4.33 15.44 -9.93
N TRP A 81 -3.21 14.78 -10.17
CA TRP A 81 -2.27 15.18 -11.22
C TRP A 81 -2.89 15.10 -12.62
N LEU A 82 -3.68 14.06 -12.92
CA LEU A 82 -4.40 13.94 -14.20
C LEU A 82 -5.37 15.09 -14.42
N VAL A 83 -6.17 15.45 -13.41
CA VAL A 83 -7.10 16.59 -13.48
C VAL A 83 -6.37 17.92 -13.67
N ILE A 84 -5.19 18.10 -13.08
CA ILE A 84 -4.38 19.31 -13.28
C ILE A 84 -3.83 19.37 -14.71
N LEU A 85 -3.34 18.24 -15.25
CA LEU A 85 -2.86 18.17 -16.63
C LEU A 85 -3.98 18.39 -17.65
N SER A 86 -5.18 17.86 -17.40
CA SER A 86 -6.33 18.01 -18.32
C SER A 86 -6.91 19.43 -18.34
N ARG A 87 -6.49 20.30 -17.41
CA ARG A 87 -6.88 21.73 -17.34
C ARG A 87 -5.86 22.65 -18.01
N ARG A 88 -4.77 22.11 -18.58
CA ARG A 88 -3.85 22.81 -19.48
C ARG A 88 -4.09 22.34 -20.91
#